data_AF-F3KE80-F1
#
_entry.id   AF-F3KE80-F1
#
_cell.length_a   1.000
_cell.length_b   1.000
_cell.length_c   1.000
_cell.angle_alpha   90.00
_cell.angle_beta   90.00
_cell.angle_gamma   90.00
#
_symmetry.space_group_name_H-M   'P 1'
#
loop_
_entity.id
_entity.type
_entity.pdbx_description
1 polymer ?
#
loop_
_entity_poly.entity_id
_entity_poly.type
_entity_poly.pdbx_seq_one_letter_code
_entity_poly.pdbx_strand_id
1 'polypeptide(L)'
;MSVYLFFGLILTALLLWLLFKQFQKHQRQQLFLKPLSPEWVQILKQNVSIYSLLPEPLKKELHGRINIFLNEKEFFSFGGLEISDETQLTVAGNACLLLLNRDKRCFPEFKSILMYPDTYVAKQVTKDGMVESHEHSTRAGESWHRGPVVLSWADVMRGSLDPNDGHNVVLHEFAHKLDEANNTMNGLPVLRVPYPLRRVGKRAQQRI
;
A
#
# COMPACT_ATOMS: atom_id res chain seq x y z
N MET A 1 -29.97 -40.06 4.10
CA MET A 1 -30.56 -38.84 3.50
C MET A 1 -29.82 -37.57 3.93
N SER A 2 -29.57 -37.38 5.23
CA SER A 2 -28.81 -36.24 5.79
C SER A 2 -27.40 -36.06 5.20
N VAL A 3 -26.67 -37.15 4.97
CA VAL A 3 -25.29 -37.09 4.42
C VAL A 3 -25.26 -36.49 3.00
N TYR A 4 -26.18 -36.88 2.12
CA TYR A 4 -26.25 -36.36 0.75
C TYR A 4 -26.65 -34.87 0.70
N LEU A 5 -27.53 -34.43 1.61
CA LEU A 5 -27.87 -33.02 1.74
C LEU A 5 -26.67 -32.18 2.17
N PHE A 6 -25.86 -32.69 3.11
CA PHE A 6 -24.64 -32.02 3.56
C PHE A 6 -23.60 -31.88 2.43
N PHE A 7 -23.32 -32.96 1.70
CA PHE A 7 -22.43 -32.89 0.53
C PHE A 7 -22.95 -31.97 -0.57
N GLY A 8 -24.28 -31.96 -0.79
CA GLY A 8 -24.93 -31.03 -1.71
C GLY A 8 -24.69 -29.57 -1.34
N LEU A 9 -24.82 -29.21 -0.05
CA LEU A 9 -24.56 -27.85 0.44
C LEU A 9 -23.08 -27.44 0.31
N ILE A 10 -22.14 -28.36 0.57
CA ILE A 10 -20.72 -28.07 0.36
C ILE A 10 -20.43 -27.83 -1.12
N LEU A 11 -21.01 -28.64 -2.01
CA LEU A 11 -20.77 -28.53 -3.44
C LEU A 11 -21.38 -27.25 -4.02
N THR A 12 -22.56 -26.85 -3.57
CA THR A 12 -23.17 -25.57 -3.95
C THR A 12 -22.38 -24.37 -3.41
N ALA A 13 -21.92 -24.42 -2.15
CA ALA A 13 -21.09 -23.37 -1.57
C ALA A 13 -19.75 -23.22 -2.32
N LEU A 14 -19.11 -24.34 -2.68
CA LEU A 14 -17.88 -24.35 -3.47
C LEU A 14 -18.12 -23.75 -4.87
N LEU A 15 -19.22 -24.14 -5.53
CA LEU A 15 -19.59 -23.60 -6.84
C LEU A 15 -19.83 -22.09 -6.78
N LEU A 16 -20.61 -21.62 -5.80
CA LEU A 16 -20.86 -20.19 -5.59
C LEU A 16 -19.56 -19.42 -5.32
N TRP A 17 -18.64 -19.97 -4.52
CA TRP A 17 -17.34 -19.37 -4.26
C TRP A 17 -16.45 -19.28 -5.51
N LEU A 18 -16.44 -20.31 -6.35
CA LEU A 18 -15.71 -20.30 -7.63
C LEU A 18 -16.28 -19.26 -8.60
N LEU A 19 -17.61 -19.20 -8.74
CA LEU A 19 -18.30 -18.21 -9.57
C LEU A 19 -18.01 -16.79 -9.07
N PHE A 20 -18.06 -16.56 -7.75
CA PHE A 20 -17.73 -15.28 -7.14
C PHE A 20 -16.27 -14.88 -7.40
N LYS A 21 -15.31 -15.80 -7.26
CA LYS A 21 -13.90 -15.56 -7.59
C LYS A 21 -13.70 -15.21 -9.06
N GLN A 22 -14.40 -15.89 -9.97
CA GLN A 22 -14.31 -15.62 -11.40
C GLN A 22 -14.91 -14.25 -11.75
N PHE A 23 -16.04 -13.90 -11.14
CA PHE A 23 -16.66 -12.59 -11.26
C PHE A 23 -15.74 -11.47 -10.78
N GLN A 24 -15.14 -11.61 -9.59
CA GLN A 24 -14.15 -10.65 -9.09
C GLN A 24 -12.95 -10.51 -10.04
N LYS A 25 -12.41 -11.62 -10.55
CA LYS A 25 -11.32 -11.58 -11.52
C LYS A 25 -11.71 -10.80 -12.78
N HIS A 26 -12.92 -11.01 -13.28
CA HIS A 26 -13.42 -10.32 -14.46
C HIS A 26 -13.63 -8.83 -14.21
N GLN A 27 -14.24 -8.44 -13.09
CA GLN A 27 -14.37 -7.03 -12.70
C GLN A 27 -13.00 -6.33 -12.60
N ARG A 28 -12.02 -6.97 -11.95
CA ARG A 28 -10.65 -6.41 -11.85
C ARG A 28 -10.00 -6.22 -13.21
N GLN A 29 -10.23 -7.12 -14.17
CA GLN A 29 -9.74 -6.97 -15.54
C GLN A 29 -10.38 -5.77 -16.24
N GLN A 30 -11.69 -5.59 -16.09
CA GLN A 30 -12.39 -4.43 -16.66
C GLN A 30 -11.88 -3.12 -16.06
N LEU A 31 -11.74 -3.04 -14.73
CA LEU A 31 -11.19 -1.87 -14.04
C LEU A 31 -9.76 -1.55 -14.49
N PHE A 32 -8.93 -2.57 -14.68
CA PHE A 32 -7.54 -2.39 -15.13
C PHE A 32 -7.45 -1.77 -16.53
N LEU A 33 -8.38 -2.11 -17.43
CA LEU A 33 -8.39 -1.63 -18.80
C LEU A 33 -9.10 -0.28 -18.97
N LYS A 34 -9.90 0.14 -17.97
CA LYS A 34 -10.63 1.41 -18.01
C LYS A 34 -9.64 2.58 -17.95
N PRO A 35 -9.67 3.52 -18.92
CA PRO A 35 -8.84 4.72 -18.83
C PRO A 35 -9.32 5.63 -17.71
N LEU A 36 -8.40 6.40 -17.10
CA LEU A 36 -8.78 7.48 -16.18
C LEU A 36 -9.36 8.67 -16.96
N SER A 37 -10.23 9.45 -16.32
CA SER A 37 -10.71 10.70 -16.91
C SER A 37 -9.57 11.72 -17.05
N PRO A 38 -9.67 12.70 -17.97
CA PRO A 38 -8.68 13.75 -18.10
C PRO A 38 -8.46 14.56 -16.81
N GLU A 39 -9.53 14.79 -16.04
CA GLU A 39 -9.50 15.48 -14.75
C GLU A 39 -8.67 14.70 -13.72
N TRP A 40 -8.88 13.38 -13.63
CA TRP A 40 -8.10 12.52 -12.74
C TRP A 40 -6.63 12.44 -13.14
N VAL A 41 -6.35 12.42 -14.44
CA VAL A 41 -4.97 12.50 -14.96
C VAL A 41 -4.33 13.83 -14.57
N GLN A 42 -5.08 14.93 -14.55
CA GLN A 42 -4.57 16.24 -14.16
C GLN A 42 -4.19 16.27 -12.68
N ILE A 43 -5.01 15.69 -11.80
CA ILE A 43 -4.69 15.53 -10.38
C ILE A 43 -3.39 14.73 -10.20
N LEU A 44 -3.22 13.62 -10.92
CA LEU A 44 -1.99 12.81 -10.83
C LEU A 44 -0.75 13.59 -11.29
N LYS A 45 -0.87 14.40 -12.35
CA LYS A 45 0.24 15.24 -12.82
C LYS A 45 0.65 16.30 -11.80
N GLN A 46 -0.32 16.84 -11.06
CA GLN A 46 -0.11 17.90 -10.08
C GLN A 46 0.44 17.34 -8.77
N ASN A 47 -0.17 16.27 -8.28
CA ASN A 47 0.04 15.82 -6.90
C ASN A 47 0.99 14.62 -6.80
N VAL A 48 1.33 13.95 -7.90
CA VAL A 48 2.27 12.81 -7.88
C VAL A 48 3.47 13.17 -8.74
N SER A 49 4.51 13.73 -8.12
CA SER A 49 5.71 14.25 -8.80
C SER A 49 6.33 13.26 -9.81
N ILE A 50 6.39 11.97 -9.46
CA ILE A 50 6.95 10.91 -10.32
C ILE A 50 6.09 10.63 -11.57
N TYR A 51 4.79 10.93 -11.55
CA TYR A 51 3.85 10.59 -12.62
C TYR A 51 4.29 11.13 -13.99
N SER A 52 4.72 12.39 -14.04
CA SER A 52 5.12 13.06 -15.27
C SER A 52 6.40 12.47 -15.88
N LEU A 53 7.22 11.80 -15.07
CA LEU A 53 8.47 11.16 -15.48
C LEU A 53 8.26 9.73 -15.99
N LEU A 54 7.07 9.14 -15.79
CA LEU A 54 6.80 7.78 -16.20
C LEU A 54 6.67 7.66 -17.73
N PRO A 55 7.28 6.63 -18.34
CA PRO A 55 6.96 6.22 -19.71
C PRO A 55 5.47 5.85 -19.88
N GLU A 56 4.93 6.05 -21.08
CA GLU A 56 3.52 5.76 -21.39
C GLU A 56 3.04 4.34 -21.03
N PRO A 57 3.83 3.26 -21.24
CA PRO A 57 3.43 1.93 -20.80
C PRO A 57 3.23 1.82 -19.28
N LEU A 58 4.09 2.48 -18.50
CA LEU A 58 3.99 2.48 -17.04
C LEU A 58 2.85 3.37 -16.54
N LYS A 59 2.54 4.48 -17.24
CA LYS A 59 1.34 5.28 -16.93
C LYS A 59 0.06 4.47 -17.14
N LYS A 60 -0.04 3.72 -18.25
CA LYS A 60 -1.19 2.83 -18.51
C LYS A 60 -1.32 1.75 -17.44
N GLU A 61 -0.20 1.14 -17.03
CA GLU A 61 -0.23 0.20 -15.91
C GLU A 61 -0.70 0.88 -14.63
N LEU A 62 -0.13 2.04 -14.28
CA LEU A 62 -0.47 2.80 -13.07
C LEU A 62 -1.97 3.12 -13.03
N HIS A 63 -2.56 3.58 -14.13
CA HIS A 63 -3.99 3.87 -14.24
C HIS A 63 -4.84 2.65 -13.91
N GLY A 64 -4.53 1.50 -14.50
CA GLY A 64 -5.23 0.26 -14.20
C GLY A 64 -5.08 -0.18 -12.74
N ARG A 65 -3.92 0.06 -12.12
CA ARG A 65 -3.70 -0.20 -10.68
C ARG A 65 -4.52 0.74 -9.81
N ILE A 66 -4.58 2.03 -10.14
CA ILE A 66 -5.37 3.03 -9.40
C ILE A 66 -6.85 2.65 -9.42
N ASN A 67 -7.42 2.27 -10.57
CA ASN A 67 -8.82 1.85 -10.63
C ASN A 67 -9.11 0.65 -9.73
N ILE A 68 -8.22 -0.35 -9.72
CA ILE A 68 -8.35 -1.50 -8.82
C ILE A 68 -8.23 -1.06 -7.36
N PHE A 69 -7.25 -0.21 -7.05
CA PHE A 69 -7.02 0.31 -5.70
C PHE A 69 -8.25 1.03 -5.16
N LEU A 70 -8.80 1.98 -5.91
CA LEU A 70 -9.98 2.75 -5.49
C LEU A 70 -11.23 1.88 -5.34
N ASN A 71 -11.32 0.77 -6.08
CA ASN A 71 -12.41 -0.18 -5.91
C ASN A 71 -12.23 -1.12 -4.71
N GLU A 72 -10.98 -1.41 -4.30
CA GLU A 72 -10.68 -2.39 -3.25
C GLU A 72 -10.38 -1.76 -1.89
N LYS A 73 -10.08 -0.46 -1.85
CA LYS A 73 -9.73 0.29 -0.63
C LYS A 73 -10.85 1.23 -0.23
N GLU A 74 -11.06 1.33 1.08
CA GLU A 74 -12.08 2.17 1.69
C GLU A 74 -11.39 3.32 2.43
N PHE A 75 -11.75 4.55 2.08
CA PHE A 75 -11.24 5.76 2.73
C PHE A 75 -12.23 6.23 3.79
N PHE A 76 -11.72 6.50 4.99
CA PHE A 76 -12.47 7.09 6.10
C PHE A 76 -11.82 8.40 6.49
N SER A 77 -12.58 9.49 6.55
CA SER A 77 -12.07 10.77 7.03
C SER A 77 -12.45 11.06 8.48
N PHE A 78 -11.57 11.82 9.14
CA PHE A 78 -11.74 12.28 10.51
C PHE A 78 -11.38 13.76 10.61
N GLY A 79 -11.78 14.41 11.71
CA GLY A 79 -11.38 15.80 11.99
C GLY A 79 -11.90 16.84 10.99
N GLY A 80 -13.03 16.58 10.33
CA GLY A 80 -13.63 17.49 9.35
C GLY A 80 -12.99 17.47 7.96
N LEU A 81 -12.05 16.56 7.71
CA LEU A 81 -11.51 16.35 6.36
C LEU A 81 -12.57 15.72 5.45
N GLU A 82 -12.69 16.21 4.22
CA GLU A 82 -13.51 15.59 3.18
C GLU A 82 -12.66 14.66 2.29
N ILE A 83 -13.19 13.50 1.95
CA ILE A 83 -12.56 12.59 0.98
C ILE A 83 -13.04 12.99 -0.41
N SER A 84 -12.22 13.75 -1.13
CA SER A 84 -12.42 14.10 -2.53
C SER A 84 -11.67 13.18 -3.48
N ASP A 85 -11.95 13.30 -4.79
CA ASP A 85 -11.17 12.66 -5.85
C ASP A 85 -9.67 13.01 -5.73
N GLU A 86 -9.34 14.25 -5.35
CA GLU A 86 -7.96 14.69 -5.14
C GLU A 86 -7.28 13.88 -4.03
N THR A 87 -7.96 13.74 -2.89
CA THR A 87 -7.45 12.98 -1.75
C THR A 87 -7.20 11.53 -2.13
N GLN A 88 -8.19 10.88 -2.76
CA GLN A 88 -8.11 9.48 -3.12
C GLN A 88 -7.05 9.21 -4.20
N LEU A 89 -7.00 10.03 -5.25
CA LEU A 89 -6.05 9.87 -6.35
C LEU A 89 -4.62 10.18 -5.96
N THR A 90 -4.40 11.13 -5.06
CA THR A 90 -3.06 11.45 -4.55
C THR A 90 -2.50 10.25 -3.77
N VAL A 91 -3.29 9.67 -2.86
CA VAL A 91 -2.89 8.47 -2.11
C VAL A 91 -2.74 7.26 -3.04
N ALA A 92 -3.74 6.98 -3.87
CA ALA A 92 -3.72 5.82 -4.78
C ALA A 92 -2.57 5.91 -5.79
N GLY A 93 -2.31 7.10 -6.33
CA GLY A 93 -1.22 7.35 -7.27
C GLY A 93 0.14 7.03 -6.68
N ASN A 94 0.46 7.58 -5.51
CA ASN A 94 1.72 7.28 -4.81
C ASN A 94 1.81 5.79 -4.42
N ALA A 95 0.78 5.24 -3.79
CA ALA A 95 0.78 3.83 -3.36
C ALA A 95 0.95 2.85 -4.53
N CYS A 96 0.28 3.11 -5.67
CA CYS A 96 0.34 2.24 -6.83
C CYS A 96 1.67 2.29 -7.59
N LEU A 97 2.52 3.31 -7.38
CA LEU A 97 3.90 3.29 -7.90
C LEU A 97 4.66 2.06 -7.41
N LEU A 98 4.43 1.65 -6.15
CA LEU A 98 5.03 0.44 -5.57
C LEU A 98 4.52 -0.85 -6.21
N LEU A 99 3.46 -0.82 -7.02
CA LEU A 99 2.89 -2.01 -7.66
C LEU A 99 3.27 -2.16 -9.14
N LEU A 100 3.94 -1.16 -9.73
CA LEU A 100 4.40 -1.22 -11.11
C LEU A 100 5.36 -2.40 -11.31
N ASN A 101 5.22 -3.10 -12.44
CA ASN A 101 6.01 -4.30 -12.78
C ASN A 101 5.93 -5.45 -11.75
N ARG A 102 4.90 -5.49 -10.88
CA ARG A 102 4.65 -6.58 -9.92
C ARG A 102 3.36 -7.34 -10.23
N ASP A 103 3.08 -8.42 -9.51
CA ASP A 103 1.81 -9.16 -9.64
C ASP A 103 0.59 -8.26 -9.43
N LYS A 104 -0.56 -8.64 -10.03
CA LYS A 104 -1.81 -7.86 -10.04
C LYS A 104 -2.51 -7.71 -8.68
N ARG A 105 -1.89 -8.09 -7.56
CA ARG A 105 -2.49 -7.95 -6.22
C ARG A 105 -2.29 -6.53 -5.71
N CYS A 106 -3.35 -5.92 -5.19
CA CYS A 106 -3.34 -4.55 -4.66
C CYS A 106 -3.46 -4.59 -3.14
N PHE A 107 -2.32 -4.76 -2.45
CA PHE A 107 -2.24 -4.77 -0.98
C PHE A 107 -3.35 -5.60 -0.29
N PRO A 108 -3.45 -6.93 -0.53
CA PRO A 108 -4.63 -7.71 -0.16
C PRO A 108 -4.87 -7.82 1.37
N GLU A 109 -3.84 -7.55 2.17
CA GLU A 109 -3.85 -7.77 3.62
C GLU A 109 -4.61 -6.69 4.40
N PHE A 110 -4.97 -5.56 3.79
CA PHE A 110 -5.79 -4.51 4.43
C PHE A 110 -6.74 -3.85 3.45
N LYS A 111 -7.77 -3.18 3.97
CA LYS A 111 -8.80 -2.49 3.16
C LYS A 111 -8.96 -1.02 3.51
N SER A 112 -8.84 -0.67 4.78
CA SER A 112 -9.21 0.66 5.28
C SER A 112 -8.01 1.60 5.33
N ILE A 113 -8.23 2.84 4.89
CA ILE A 113 -7.30 3.97 4.94
C ILE A 113 -7.97 5.09 5.74
N LEU A 114 -7.38 5.47 6.87
CA LEU A 114 -7.87 6.51 7.76
C LEU A 114 -7.13 7.81 7.45
N MET A 115 -7.88 8.86 7.12
CA MET A 115 -7.37 10.16 6.71
C MET A 115 -7.69 11.22 7.77
N TYR A 116 -6.66 11.92 8.24
CA TYR A 116 -6.75 13.06 9.15
C TYR A 116 -6.25 14.33 8.46
N PRO A 117 -6.72 15.54 8.82
CA PRO A 117 -6.25 16.77 8.21
C PRO A 117 -4.75 17.00 8.47
N ASP A 118 -4.32 16.93 9.74
CA ASP A 118 -2.96 17.21 10.20
C ASP A 118 -2.30 16.00 10.86
N THR A 119 -0.99 16.08 11.12
CA THR A 119 -0.20 15.02 11.71
C THR A 119 -0.84 14.55 13.02
N TYR A 120 -1.38 13.35 13.01
CA TYR A 120 -1.96 12.73 14.19
C TYR A 120 -0.85 12.03 14.98
N VAL A 121 -0.41 12.67 16.06
CA VAL A 121 0.40 11.99 17.09
C VAL A 121 -0.57 11.21 17.97
N ALA A 122 -0.73 9.92 17.69
CA ALA A 122 -1.41 9.03 18.64
C ALA A 122 -0.61 9.08 19.96
N LYS A 123 -1.20 9.62 21.03
CA LYS A 123 -0.66 9.42 22.37
C LYS A 123 -0.83 7.95 22.71
N GLN A 124 0.20 7.16 22.45
CA GLN A 124 0.30 5.82 23.00
C GLN A 124 0.63 5.97 24.49
N VAL A 125 -0.40 5.96 25.33
CA VAL A 125 -0.21 5.82 26.78
C VAL A 125 0.00 4.34 27.05
N THR A 126 1.26 3.89 26.94
CA THR A 126 1.65 2.61 27.51
C THR A 126 1.84 2.84 29.01
N LYS A 127 0.92 2.37 29.85
CA LYS A 127 1.12 2.34 31.30
C LYS A 127 1.89 1.06 31.66
N ASP A 128 3.21 1.15 31.68
CA ASP A 128 4.08 0.18 32.36
C ASP A 128 4.55 0.77 33.70
N GLY A 129 3.71 0.69 34.72
CA GLY A 129 4.07 1.13 36.07
C GLY A 129 4.37 2.63 36.21
N MET A 130 5.35 2.98 37.06
CA MET A 130 5.63 4.34 37.57
C MET A 130 6.65 5.16 36.74
N VAL A 131 6.92 4.79 35.48
CA VAL A 131 7.85 5.54 34.62
C VAL A 131 7.16 5.88 33.30
N GLU A 132 6.95 7.18 33.07
CA GLU A 132 6.50 7.70 31.77
C GLU A 132 7.71 7.81 30.83
N SER A 133 7.88 6.86 29.91
CA SER A 133 8.83 6.99 28.80
C SER A 133 8.12 7.52 27.55
N HIS A 134 8.44 8.75 27.16
CA HIS A 134 8.07 9.31 25.86
C HIS A 134 9.07 8.83 24.81
N GLU A 135 8.88 7.61 24.28
CA GLU A 135 9.70 7.11 23.18
C GLU A 135 8.91 7.17 21.86
N HIS A 136 9.43 7.94 20.91
CA HIS A 136 9.01 7.89 19.52
C HIS A 136 9.64 6.65 18.86
N SER A 137 9.15 5.44 19.14
CA SER A 137 9.41 4.30 18.28
C SER A 137 8.46 3.13 18.46
N THR A 138 7.99 2.67 17.30
CA THR A 138 7.69 1.29 16.92
C THR A 138 8.21 0.18 17.86
N ARG A 139 7.34 -0.37 18.72
CA ARG A 139 6.91 -1.80 18.78
C ARG A 139 6.47 -2.29 20.17
N ALA A 140 5.70 -3.39 20.11
CA ALA A 140 5.59 -4.50 21.06
C ALA A 140 4.43 -4.47 22.09
N GLY A 141 3.35 -5.15 21.69
CA GLY A 141 2.21 -5.54 22.52
C GLY A 141 0.94 -5.46 21.68
N GLU A 142 0.64 -6.49 20.88
CA GLU A 142 -0.53 -6.54 19.97
C GLU A 142 -0.49 -5.60 18.75
N SER A 143 0.70 -5.37 18.17
CA SER A 143 0.85 -4.65 16.89
C SER A 143 -0.20 -5.12 15.89
N TRP A 144 -1.05 -4.21 15.42
CA TRP A 144 -2.17 -4.48 14.51
C TRP A 144 -1.68 -5.02 13.17
N HIS A 145 -1.32 -6.30 13.14
CA HIS A 145 -1.01 -7.04 11.93
C HIS A 145 -2.26 -7.00 11.06
N ARG A 146 -2.15 -6.46 9.84
CA ARG A 146 -3.29 -6.19 8.93
C ARG A 146 -4.22 -5.03 9.33
N GLY A 147 -3.77 -4.17 10.24
CA GLY A 147 -4.47 -2.94 10.61
C GLY A 147 -4.61 -1.93 9.46
N PRO A 148 -5.46 -0.91 9.61
CA PRO A 148 -5.65 0.12 8.61
C PRO A 148 -4.36 0.91 8.37
N VAL A 149 -4.26 1.58 7.23
CA VAL A 149 -3.22 2.60 7.00
C VAL A 149 -3.76 3.94 7.51
N VAL A 150 -2.96 4.67 8.27
CA VAL A 150 -3.34 5.98 8.82
C VAL A 150 -2.46 7.05 8.18
N LEU A 151 -3.07 8.10 7.65
CA LEU A 151 -2.39 9.18 6.94
C LEU A 151 -2.89 10.55 7.39
N SER A 152 -1.97 11.51 7.45
CA SER A 152 -2.29 12.93 7.50
C SER A 152 -2.31 13.51 6.09
N TRP A 153 -3.35 14.25 5.73
CA TRP A 153 -3.46 14.93 4.45
C TRP A 153 -2.36 15.97 4.25
N ALA A 154 -2.04 16.76 5.29
CA ALA A 154 -0.93 17.69 5.26
C ALA A 154 0.42 17.01 4.93
N ASP A 155 0.68 15.84 5.53
CA ASP A 155 1.91 15.07 5.27
C ASP A 155 1.90 14.39 3.89
N VAL A 156 0.74 13.91 3.44
CA VAL A 156 0.55 13.36 2.08
C VAL A 156 0.88 14.43 1.03
N MET A 157 0.32 15.63 1.16
CA MET A 157 0.57 16.71 0.20
C MET A 157 2.01 17.18 0.23
N ARG A 158 2.62 17.33 1.41
CA ARG A 158 4.03 17.70 1.55
C ARG A 158 4.95 16.70 0.83
N GLY A 159 4.76 15.41 1.11
CA GLY A 159 5.62 14.35 0.59
C GLY A 159 5.36 13.93 -0.85
N SER A 160 4.20 14.28 -1.42
CA SER A 160 3.88 13.90 -2.81
C SER A 160 4.40 14.93 -3.84
N LEU A 161 4.57 16.18 -3.41
CA LEU A 161 5.02 17.29 -4.26
C LEU A 161 6.54 17.36 -4.41
N ASP A 162 7.32 16.96 -3.41
CA ASP A 162 8.79 16.96 -3.48
C ASP A 162 9.37 15.53 -3.60
N PRO A 163 9.88 15.11 -4.78
CA PRO A 163 10.50 13.81 -4.94
C PRO A 163 11.93 13.72 -4.35
N ASN A 164 12.54 14.84 -3.96
CA ASN A 164 13.96 14.91 -3.59
C ASN A 164 14.21 14.96 -2.08
N ASP A 165 13.17 15.22 -1.27
CA ASP A 165 13.29 15.27 0.19
C ASP A 165 13.32 13.87 0.85
N GLY A 166 12.93 12.83 0.10
CA GLY A 166 12.86 11.46 0.59
C GLY A 166 11.72 11.19 1.57
N HIS A 167 10.77 12.13 1.73
CA HIS A 167 9.74 12.12 2.76
C HIS A 167 8.33 11.96 2.19
N ASN A 168 8.08 10.86 1.48
CA ASN A 168 6.73 10.50 1.04
C ASN A 168 6.08 9.49 2.00
N VAL A 169 5.21 9.98 2.89
CA VAL A 169 4.53 9.16 3.91
C VAL A 169 3.69 8.04 3.29
N VAL A 170 3.07 8.27 2.12
CA VAL A 170 2.29 7.23 1.44
C VAL A 170 3.21 6.10 0.97
N LEU A 171 4.32 6.41 0.32
CA LEU A 171 5.28 5.39 -0.10
C LEU A 171 5.84 4.63 1.11
N HIS A 172 6.12 5.31 2.22
CA HIS A 172 6.61 4.70 3.46
C HIS A 172 5.61 3.68 4.05
N GLU A 173 4.39 4.12 4.35
CA GLU A 173 3.37 3.27 4.98
C GLU A 173 2.99 2.07 4.09
N PHE A 174 2.87 2.30 2.77
CA PHE A 174 2.54 1.23 1.84
C PHE A 174 3.71 0.29 1.56
N ALA A 175 4.97 0.74 1.68
CA ALA A 175 6.12 -0.14 1.64
C ALA A 175 6.13 -1.09 2.84
N HIS A 176 5.76 -0.62 4.03
CA HIS A 176 5.56 -1.49 5.19
C HIS A 176 4.47 -2.53 4.95
N LYS A 177 3.33 -2.16 4.37
CA LYS A 177 2.28 -3.13 4.01
C LYS A 177 2.74 -4.16 2.97
N LEU A 178 3.62 -3.77 2.06
CA LEU A 178 4.22 -4.70 1.10
C LEU A 178 5.21 -5.67 1.77
N ASP A 179 6.00 -5.19 2.73
CA ASP A 179 6.94 -6.01 3.51
C ASP A 179 6.21 -7.03 4.40
N GLU A 180 5.15 -6.59 5.08
CA GLU A 180 4.27 -7.46 5.89
C GLU A 180 3.70 -8.63 5.08
N ALA A 181 3.30 -8.39 3.84
CA ALA A 181 2.73 -9.42 2.96
C ALA A 181 3.74 -10.49 2.51
N ASN A 182 5.05 -10.24 2.65
CA ASN A 182 6.10 -11.17 2.21
C ASN A 182 6.47 -12.24 3.25
N ASN A 183 5.80 -12.29 4.42
CA ASN A 183 6.02 -13.27 5.52
C ASN A 183 7.49 -13.43 5.97
N THR A 184 8.35 -12.49 5.58
CA THR A 184 9.75 -12.37 5.96
C THR A 184 9.93 -10.91 6.36
N MET A 185 9.58 -10.60 7.61
CA MET A 185 9.77 -9.28 8.22
C MET A 185 11.28 -8.99 8.35
N ASN A 186 11.93 -8.66 7.23
CA ASN A 186 13.34 -8.32 7.19
C ASN A 186 13.60 -6.92 6.59
N GLY A 187 12.55 -6.16 6.28
CA GLY A 187 12.68 -4.81 5.72
C GLY A 187 13.19 -4.79 4.28
N LEU A 188 13.10 -5.91 3.56
CA LEU A 188 13.61 -6.03 2.19
C LEU A 188 12.46 -6.40 1.24
N PRO A 189 11.97 -5.47 0.39
CA PRO A 189 11.13 -5.89 -0.73
C PRO A 189 11.93 -6.84 -1.63
N VAL A 190 11.27 -7.90 -2.13
CA VAL A 190 11.92 -8.88 -3.02
C VAL A 190 12.50 -8.15 -4.24
N LEU A 191 13.82 -7.97 -4.23
CA LEU A 191 14.59 -7.61 -5.42
C LEU A 191 14.83 -8.91 -6.18
N ARG A 192 14.38 -9.00 -7.43
CA ARG A 192 14.90 -10.03 -8.35
C ARG A 192 16.40 -9.83 -8.43
N VAL A 193 17.15 -10.76 -7.86
CA VAL A 193 18.61 -10.81 -7.80
C VAL A 193 19.27 -10.51 -9.16
N PRO A 194 20.20 -9.54 -9.23
CA PRO A 194 21.23 -9.52 -10.24
C PRO A 194 22.64 -9.65 -9.62
N TYR A 195 23.37 -10.63 -10.14
CA TYR A 195 24.84 -10.82 -10.11
C TYR A 195 25.56 -11.01 -8.75
N PRO A 196 26.49 -11.99 -8.66
CA PRO A 196 27.27 -12.22 -7.45
C PRO A 196 28.28 -11.08 -7.22
N LEU A 197 28.13 -10.37 -6.10
CA LEU A 197 29.13 -9.44 -5.60
C LEU A 197 30.36 -10.21 -5.11
N ARG A 198 31.49 -10.00 -5.80
CA ARG A 198 32.81 -10.50 -5.42
C ARG A 198 33.30 -9.76 -4.18
N ARG A 199 33.53 -10.47 -3.07
CA ARG A 199 34.18 -9.93 -1.86
C ARG A 199 35.58 -9.40 -2.23
N VAL A 200 35.80 -8.10 -2.05
CA VAL A 200 37.15 -7.51 -1.98
C VAL A 200 37.66 -7.72 -0.56
N GLY A 201 38.66 -8.58 -0.41
CA GLY A 201 39.32 -8.83 0.87
C GLY A 201 40.16 -7.64 1.30
N LYS A 202 39.97 -7.18 2.54
CA LYS A 202 40.90 -6.26 3.19
C LYS A 202 42.24 -6.98 3.41
N ARG A 203 43.29 -6.55 2.71
CA ARG A 203 44.68 -6.78 3.10
C ARG A 203 45.32 -5.43 3.39
N ALA A 204 45.59 -5.16 4.66
CA ALA A 204 46.62 -4.23 5.08
C ALA A 204 46.93 -4.48 6.57
N GLN A 205 48.02 -5.20 6.84
CA GLN A 205 48.84 -4.97 8.03
C GLN A 205 50.25 -5.56 7.80
N GLN A 206 51.26 -4.83 8.28
CA GLN A 206 52.68 -5.15 8.38
C GLN A 206 53.59 -4.76 7.21
N ARG A 207 54.05 -3.51 7.27
CA ARG A 207 55.47 -3.12 7.19
C ARG A 207 55.60 -1.70 7.73
N ILE A 208 56.23 -1.56 8.90
CA ILE A 208 57.52 -0.90 9.19
C ILE A 208 57.94 -1.43 10.57
#